data_AF-A0A6J8B125-F1
#
_entry.id   AF-A0A6J8B125-F1
#
_cell.length_a   1.000
_cell.length_b   1.000
_cell.length_c   1.000
_cell.angle_alpha   90.00
_cell.angle_beta   90.00
_cell.angle_gamma   90.00
#
_symmetry.space_group_name_H-M   'P 1'
#
loop_
_entity.id
_entity.type
_entity.pdbx_description
1 polymer ?
#
loop_
_entity_poly.entity_id
_entity_poly.type
_entity_poly.pdbx_seq_one_letter_code
_entity_poly.pdbx_strand_id
1 'polypeptide(L)'
;MAIVSRYLSGDDTYKIVIAGNNDDEPMLSDTLIEKVGKRHSIQKLCETRWTARVDTLSSLIAKYKSITQSLQDILDESSASNARIKASAHLRMLQSSPLIVALVVTQHILSFTRPLTQVLQKTDCDITKAYQDANTCKTVINEQRNDAVFDSIWEKMNVLAACVNIQLEKPRTAKRMTRRSTAGDASDTASKYLKINVFFPFIDNCAALEERFPEDKSAMFLASTLMPLKFHTMSQIETAKIYEWYSPDFLDGDTFYMEIQRWMAFCNHLKDPPTSLSESFILADPDYFPNINTIFHLLLTTPVGSVPCEGSFSALRRLKLWNRTTMTDHRLTGLALMHIHKDKDIDRALVLNKLDASGNRRIGALHL
;
A
#
# COMPACT_ATOMS: atom_id res chain seq x y z
N MET A 1 10.66 -19.27 -0.93
CA MET A 1 10.59 -19.15 0.55
C MET A 1 9.79 -20.33 1.10
N ALA A 2 10.47 -21.42 1.47
CA ALA A 2 9.87 -22.53 2.21
C ALA A 2 9.78 -22.16 3.69
N ILE A 3 8.63 -22.43 4.31
CA ILE A 3 8.27 -21.94 5.64
C ILE A 3 8.75 -22.91 6.71
N VAL A 4 9.25 -22.29 7.77
CA VAL A 4 9.61 -22.83 9.08
C VAL A 4 8.35 -23.12 9.91
N SER A 5 8.21 -24.34 10.44
CA SER A 5 7.27 -24.64 11.54
C SER A 5 7.90 -25.63 12.54
N ARG A 6 7.65 -25.42 13.84
CA ARG A 6 8.49 -25.83 14.99
C ARG A 6 8.01 -27.08 15.76
N TYR A 7 8.96 -27.72 16.47
CA TYR A 7 8.77 -28.47 17.74
C TYR A 7 9.05 -27.56 18.96
N LEU A 8 8.50 -27.92 20.13
CA LEU A 8 8.79 -27.30 21.45
C LEU A 8 9.69 -28.23 22.28
N SER A 9 10.65 -27.65 22.99
CA SER A 9 11.33 -28.25 24.15
C SER A 9 11.29 -27.20 25.26
N GLY A 10 10.99 -27.62 26.49
CA GLY A 10 10.82 -26.73 27.65
C GLY A 10 12.01 -25.80 27.89
N ASP A 11 11.71 -24.66 28.53
CA ASP A 11 12.52 -23.48 28.81
C ASP A 11 12.82 -22.58 27.60
N ASP A 12 11.95 -21.59 27.38
CA ASP A 12 12.10 -20.32 26.62
C ASP A 12 13.00 -20.30 25.35
N THR A 13 13.18 -21.45 24.73
CA THR A 13 14.02 -21.65 23.56
C THR A 13 13.16 -22.17 22.44
N TYR A 14 13.24 -21.50 21.30
CA TYR A 14 12.46 -21.86 20.14
C TYR A 14 13.36 -22.50 19.08
N LYS A 15 13.24 -23.81 18.87
CA LYS A 15 13.91 -24.47 17.73
C LYS A 15 13.08 -24.31 16.45
N ILE A 16 13.72 -23.81 15.39
CA ILE A 16 13.15 -23.67 14.04
C ILE A 16 13.60 -24.88 13.23
N VAL A 17 12.65 -25.64 12.67
CA VAL A 17 12.95 -26.69 11.68
C VAL A 17 12.68 -26.13 10.29
N ILE A 18 13.67 -26.25 9.40
CA ILE A 18 13.56 -25.87 7.98
C ILE A 18 13.16 -27.12 7.19
N ALA A 19 11.93 -27.18 6.70
CA ALA A 19 11.53 -28.22 5.75
C ALA A 19 12.27 -28.00 4.41
N GLY A 20 13.01 -29.01 3.98
CA GLY A 20 13.57 -29.08 2.63
C GLY A 20 12.45 -29.28 1.62
N ASN A 21 12.53 -28.60 0.47
CA ASN A 21 11.76 -28.99 -0.70
C ASN A 21 12.24 -30.39 -1.11
N ASN A 22 11.51 -31.43 -0.76
CA ASN A 22 11.40 -32.70 -1.49
C ASN A 22 10.23 -33.47 -0.85
N ASP A 23 9.33 -33.96 -1.70
CA ASP A 23 8.11 -34.68 -1.35
C ASP A 23 8.41 -36.12 -0.87
N ASP A 24 9.13 -36.29 0.25
CA ASP A 24 9.31 -37.60 0.88
C ASP A 24 8.93 -37.55 2.38
N GLU A 25 8.18 -38.58 2.79
CA GLU A 25 7.33 -38.72 3.98
C GLU A 25 7.92 -38.32 5.35
N PRO A 26 7.09 -37.85 6.31
CA PRO A 26 7.50 -37.68 7.69
C PRO A 26 7.42 -39.01 8.45
N MET A 27 8.58 -39.63 8.71
CA MET A 27 8.72 -40.58 9.82
C MET A 27 8.88 -39.81 11.13
N LEU A 28 7.84 -39.74 11.96
CA LEU A 28 7.98 -39.50 13.40
C LEU A 28 6.76 -40.06 14.16
N SER A 29 7.10 -40.94 15.09
CA SER A 29 6.26 -41.78 15.94
C SER A 29 5.25 -41.00 16.79
N ASP A 30 4.06 -41.58 16.91
CA ASP A 30 3.02 -41.25 17.89
C ASP A 30 3.60 -41.26 19.31
N THR A 31 3.75 -40.10 19.95
CA THR A 31 3.56 -39.97 21.40
C THR A 31 3.53 -38.49 21.83
N LEU A 32 2.49 -38.16 22.60
CA LEU A 32 2.37 -37.00 23.51
C LEU A 32 2.03 -35.64 22.86
N ILE A 33 0.73 -35.39 22.66
CA ILE A 33 0.15 -34.05 22.46
C ILE A 33 -0.65 -33.68 23.72
N GLU A 34 -0.07 -32.88 24.61
CA GLU A 34 -0.82 -32.04 25.55
C GLU A 34 -0.90 -30.60 25.04
N LYS A 35 -2.11 -30.03 25.15
CA LYS A 35 -2.54 -28.74 24.62
C LYS A 35 -1.84 -27.57 25.33
N VAL A 36 -0.92 -26.85 24.67
CA VAL A 36 -0.51 -25.50 25.12
C VAL A 36 -0.19 -24.54 23.95
N GLY A 37 -0.94 -23.44 23.86
CA GLY A 37 -0.52 -22.14 23.27
C GLY A 37 -0.69 -21.90 21.76
N LYS A 38 -1.29 -20.76 21.37
CA LYS A 38 -1.36 -20.28 19.97
C LYS A 38 0.05 -20.03 19.40
N ARG A 39 0.43 -20.81 18.38
CA ARG A 39 1.70 -20.68 17.63
C ARG A 39 1.74 -19.37 16.83
N HIS A 40 2.67 -18.48 17.12
CA HIS A 40 2.89 -17.26 16.32
C HIS A 40 4.00 -17.49 15.29
N SER A 41 3.66 -17.94 14.08
CA SER A 41 4.63 -18.07 12.99
C SER A 41 5.16 -16.70 12.52
N ILE A 42 6.28 -16.68 11.80
CA ILE A 42 6.70 -15.50 11.03
C ILE A 42 5.75 -15.42 9.84
N GLN A 43 5.12 -14.27 9.63
CA GLN A 43 4.26 -14.07 8.48
C GLN A 43 5.09 -14.18 7.20
N LYS A 44 4.54 -14.86 6.18
CA LYS A 44 5.17 -14.91 4.86
C LYS A 44 5.11 -13.51 4.25
N LEU A 45 6.23 -13.03 3.74
CA LEU A 45 6.25 -11.79 2.95
C LEU A 45 5.32 -11.97 1.75
N CYS A 46 4.27 -11.16 1.70
CA CYS A 46 3.39 -11.10 0.55
C CYS A 46 3.99 -10.09 -0.43
N GLU A 47 4.48 -10.56 -1.58
CA GLU A 47 5.09 -9.70 -2.60
C GLU A 47 4.11 -8.65 -3.12
N THR A 48 2.82 -9.00 -3.18
CA THR A 48 1.76 -8.18 -3.79
C THR A 48 1.01 -7.28 -2.81
N ARG A 49 1.12 -7.47 -1.49
CA ARG A 49 0.39 -6.67 -0.49
C ARG A 49 1.35 -5.80 0.31
N TRP A 50 1.32 -4.50 0.06
CA TRP A 50 2.13 -3.51 0.75
C TRP A 50 1.98 -3.55 2.28
N THR A 51 0.75 -3.65 2.78
CA THR A 51 0.44 -3.70 4.22
C THR A 51 1.08 -4.90 4.92
N ALA A 52 1.13 -6.05 4.26
CA ALA A 52 1.80 -7.24 4.79
C ALA A 52 3.31 -7.04 4.95
N ARG A 53 3.93 -6.08 4.23
CA ARG A 53 5.35 -5.76 4.38
C ARG A 53 5.63 -5.12 5.74
N VAL A 54 4.77 -4.22 6.21
CA VAL A 54 4.95 -3.57 7.52
C VAL A 54 4.80 -4.58 8.66
N ASP A 55 3.79 -5.44 8.58
CA ASP A 55 3.54 -6.47 9.59
C ASP A 55 4.67 -7.50 9.63
N THR A 56 5.21 -7.89 8.47
CA THR A 56 6.34 -8.82 8.39
C THR A 56 7.65 -8.23 8.89
N LEU A 57 7.96 -6.97 8.57
CA LEU A 57 9.13 -6.28 9.11
C LEU A 57 9.02 -6.13 10.63
N SER A 58 7.84 -5.76 11.14
CA SER A 58 7.59 -5.64 12.58
C SER A 58 7.73 -6.99 13.30
N SER A 59 7.20 -8.07 12.72
CA SER A 59 7.38 -9.42 13.27
C SER A 59 8.83 -9.89 13.19
N LEU A 60 9.59 -9.50 12.17
CA LEU A 60 11.00 -9.86 12.04
C LEU A 60 11.83 -9.16 13.11
N ILE A 61 11.61 -7.86 13.34
CA ILE A 61 12.28 -7.10 14.41
C ILE A 61 11.95 -7.71 15.78
N ALA A 62 10.66 -7.96 16.06
CA ALA A 62 10.24 -8.49 17.35
C ALA A 62 10.83 -9.89 17.66
N LYS A 63 11.04 -10.71 16.64
CA LYS A 63 11.56 -12.09 16.77
C LYS A 63 13.03 -12.21 16.38
N TYR A 64 13.72 -11.08 16.19
CA TYR A 64 15.03 -11.05 15.56
C TYR A 64 16.05 -11.96 16.27
N LYS A 65 16.17 -11.80 17.61
CA LYS A 65 17.03 -12.65 18.46
C LYS A 65 16.69 -14.13 18.38
N SER A 66 15.41 -14.48 18.42
CA SER A 66 14.99 -15.89 18.33
C SER A 66 15.31 -16.48 16.96
N ILE A 67 15.17 -15.71 15.89
CA ILE A 67 15.47 -16.16 14.52
C ILE A 67 16.97 -16.40 14.35
N THR A 68 17.80 -15.47 14.82
CA THR A 68 19.25 -15.59 14.71
C THR A 68 19.77 -16.76 15.54
N GLN A 69 19.25 -16.95 16.76
CA GLN A 69 19.59 -18.10 17.60
C GLN A 69 19.21 -19.41 16.91
N SER A 70 17.98 -19.54 16.38
CA SER A 70 17.62 -20.80 15.75
C SER A 70 18.43 -21.11 14.48
N LEU A 71 18.87 -20.09 13.73
CA LEU A 71 19.76 -20.30 12.59
C LEU A 71 21.16 -20.75 13.03
N GLN A 72 21.63 -20.27 14.19
CA GLN A 72 22.86 -20.73 14.81
C GLN A 72 22.72 -22.19 15.27
N ASP A 73 21.62 -22.55 15.95
CA ASP A 73 21.34 -23.92 16.37
C ASP A 73 21.32 -24.90 15.17
N ILE A 74 20.75 -24.49 14.03
CA ILE A 74 20.78 -25.32 12.80
C ILE A 74 22.21 -25.50 12.27
N LEU A 75 23.04 -24.47 12.36
CA LEU A 75 24.43 -24.54 11.90
C LEU A 75 25.24 -25.56 12.72
N ASP A 76 24.94 -25.62 14.03
CA ASP A 76 25.66 -26.40 15.03
C ASP A 76 25.12 -27.85 15.13
N GLU A 77 23.80 -28.05 15.06
CA GLU A 77 23.16 -29.34 15.31
C GLU A 77 22.80 -30.12 14.03
N SER A 78 22.63 -29.46 12.87
CA SER A 78 22.14 -30.15 11.67
C SER A 78 23.23 -30.98 11.00
N SER A 79 22.91 -32.24 10.69
CA SER A 79 23.75 -33.11 9.86
C SER A 79 23.59 -32.84 8.35
N ALA A 80 22.51 -32.17 7.94
CA ALA A 80 22.19 -31.93 6.55
C ALA A 80 22.97 -30.72 5.98
N SER A 81 23.96 -30.99 5.12
CA SER A 81 24.80 -29.95 4.49
C SER A 81 23.99 -28.80 3.86
N ASN A 82 22.92 -29.12 3.13
CA ASN A 82 22.06 -28.11 2.50
C ASN A 82 21.36 -27.18 3.51
N ALA A 83 20.95 -27.71 4.67
CA ALA A 83 20.32 -26.90 5.72
C ALA A 83 21.34 -25.96 6.36
N ARG A 84 22.55 -26.46 6.65
CA ARG A 84 23.65 -25.66 7.21
C ARG A 84 24.08 -24.52 6.27
N ILE A 85 24.22 -24.81 4.97
CA ILE A 85 24.60 -23.80 3.97
C ILE A 85 23.56 -22.67 3.92
N LYS A 86 22.26 -23.02 3.86
CA LYS A 86 21.17 -22.03 3.87
C LYS A 86 21.14 -21.23 5.17
N ALA A 87 21.27 -21.90 6.32
CA ALA A 87 21.28 -21.25 7.62
C ALA A 87 22.44 -20.26 7.75
N SER A 88 23.65 -20.67 7.35
CA SER A 88 24.84 -19.82 7.32
C SER A 88 24.63 -18.57 6.45
N ALA A 89 24.10 -18.74 5.23
CA ALA A 89 23.84 -17.62 4.33
C ALA A 89 22.83 -16.61 4.90
N HIS A 90 21.72 -17.10 5.49
CA HIS A 90 20.71 -16.24 6.10
C HIS A 90 21.20 -15.56 7.37
N LEU A 91 21.96 -16.27 8.21
CA LEU A 91 22.55 -15.72 9.43
C LEU A 91 23.54 -14.62 9.10
N ARG A 92 24.40 -14.81 8.08
CA ARG A 92 25.31 -13.77 7.59
C ARG A 92 24.57 -12.54 7.07
N MET A 93 23.44 -12.73 6.40
CA MET A 93 22.59 -11.63 5.92
C MET A 93 21.99 -10.85 7.10
N LEU A 94 21.46 -11.56 8.10
CA LEU A 94 20.92 -10.96 9.32
C LEU A 94 22.00 -10.18 10.07
N GLN A 95 23.21 -10.71 10.17
CA GLN A 95 24.39 -10.07 10.76
C GLN A 95 24.99 -8.91 9.94
N SER A 96 24.33 -8.47 8.86
CA SER A 96 24.84 -7.35 8.08
C SER A 96 24.29 -6.01 8.59
N SER A 97 25.19 -5.05 8.86
CA SER A 97 24.84 -3.67 9.22
C SER A 97 23.82 -3.05 8.23
N PRO A 98 24.01 -3.15 6.89
CA PRO A 98 23.04 -2.60 5.93
C PRO A 98 21.62 -3.15 6.08
N LEU A 99 21.46 -4.44 6.41
CA LEU A 99 20.14 -5.03 6.61
C LEU A 99 19.48 -4.48 7.87
N ILE A 100 20.20 -4.39 8.98
CA ILE A 100 19.65 -3.85 10.24
C ILE A 100 19.17 -2.41 10.03
N VAL A 101 20.01 -1.57 9.40
CA VAL A 101 19.65 -0.19 9.07
C VAL A 101 18.38 -0.16 8.21
N ALA A 102 18.37 -0.91 7.10
CA ALA A 102 17.23 -0.92 6.19
C ALA A 102 15.95 -1.41 6.87
N LEU A 103 16.05 -2.46 7.69
CA LEU A 103 14.93 -3.05 8.43
C LEU A 103 14.31 -2.04 9.40
N VAL A 104 15.12 -1.38 10.23
CA VAL A 104 14.63 -0.42 11.24
C VAL A 104 14.07 0.84 10.59
N VAL A 105 14.81 1.45 9.64
CA VAL A 105 14.38 2.68 8.97
C VAL A 105 13.09 2.45 8.18
N THR A 106 13.04 1.35 7.41
CA THR A 106 11.87 1.02 6.60
C THR A 106 10.66 0.72 7.48
N GLN A 107 10.82 -0.08 8.54
CA GLN A 107 9.72 -0.39 9.43
C GLN A 107 9.17 0.87 10.11
N HIS A 108 10.04 1.79 10.56
CA HIS A 108 9.63 3.04 11.21
C HIS A 108 8.77 3.90 10.28
N ILE A 109 9.26 4.23 9.09
CA ILE A 109 8.55 5.10 8.15
C ILE A 109 7.29 4.43 7.60
N LEU A 110 7.36 3.15 7.23
CA LEU A 110 6.19 2.46 6.69
C LEU A 110 5.06 2.31 7.71
N SER A 111 5.36 2.33 9.02
CA SER A 111 4.34 2.29 10.07
C SER A 111 3.40 3.49 10.02
N PHE A 112 3.86 4.67 9.58
CA PHE A 112 2.99 5.84 9.36
C PHE A 112 2.07 5.67 8.15
N THR A 113 2.55 5.01 7.10
CA THR A 113 1.76 4.80 5.86
C THR A 113 0.73 3.68 5.99
N ARG A 114 0.85 2.81 7.00
CA ARG A 114 0.01 1.61 7.17
C ARG A 114 -1.48 1.95 7.36
N PRO A 115 -1.88 2.85 8.29
CA PRO A 115 -3.30 3.21 8.46
C PRO A 115 -3.89 3.84 7.20
N LEU A 116 -3.15 4.78 6.59
CA LEU A 116 -3.55 5.42 5.34
C LEU A 116 -3.80 4.38 4.24
N THR A 117 -2.87 3.44 4.05
CA THR A 117 -3.03 2.37 3.05
C THR A 117 -4.29 1.54 3.29
N GLN A 118 -4.62 1.23 4.55
CA GLN A 118 -5.81 0.46 4.89
C GLN A 118 -7.11 1.23 4.61
N VAL A 119 -7.14 2.54 4.91
CA VAL A 119 -8.30 3.39 4.64
C VAL A 119 -8.53 3.54 3.14
N LEU A 120 -7.48 3.82 2.36
CA LEU A 120 -7.55 3.99 0.91
C LEU A 120 -7.96 2.71 0.16
N GLN A 121 -7.87 1.54 0.80
CA GLN A 121 -8.28 0.25 0.24
C GLN A 121 -9.73 -0.12 0.55
N LYS A 122 -10.43 0.64 1.39
CA LYS A 122 -11.83 0.37 1.69
C LYS A 122 -12.72 0.78 0.52
N THR A 123 -13.84 0.07 0.37
CA THR A 123 -14.83 0.32 -0.69
C THR A 123 -15.66 1.58 -0.44
N ASP A 124 -15.73 2.04 0.82
CA ASP A 124 -16.48 3.21 1.29
C ASP A 124 -15.56 4.44 1.49
N CYS A 125 -14.42 4.49 0.80
CA CYS A 125 -13.45 5.55 0.98
C CYS A 125 -13.92 6.88 0.36
N ASP A 126 -14.28 7.85 1.21
CA ASP A 126 -14.54 9.24 0.81
C ASP A 126 -13.24 9.91 0.35
N ILE A 127 -13.25 10.48 -0.86
CA ILE A 127 -12.09 11.12 -1.48
C ILE A 127 -11.58 12.33 -0.70
N THR A 128 -12.49 13.08 -0.07
CA THR A 128 -12.16 14.24 0.74
C THR A 128 -11.39 13.82 1.99
N LYS A 129 -11.91 12.78 2.67
CA LYS A 129 -11.30 12.24 3.87
C LYS A 129 -9.96 11.59 3.57
N ALA A 130 -9.87 10.83 2.49
CA ALA A 130 -8.62 10.26 2.00
C ALA A 130 -7.53 11.31 1.79
N TYR A 131 -7.92 12.46 1.24
CA TYR A 131 -7.01 13.58 1.02
C TYR A 131 -6.50 14.21 2.32
N GLN A 132 -7.40 14.40 3.28
CA GLN A 132 -7.07 14.93 4.61
C GLN A 132 -6.15 13.96 5.38
N ASP A 133 -6.46 12.67 5.36
CA ASP A 133 -5.65 11.61 5.98
C ASP A 133 -4.26 11.52 5.32
N ALA A 134 -4.19 11.64 3.99
CA ALA A 134 -2.93 11.67 3.25
C ALA A 134 -2.09 12.90 3.60
N ASN A 135 -2.68 14.09 3.67
CA ASN A 135 -1.99 15.32 4.10
C ASN A 135 -1.45 15.20 5.52
N THR A 136 -2.26 14.68 6.45
CA THR A 136 -1.82 14.44 7.83
C THR A 136 -0.64 13.47 7.87
N CYS A 137 -0.70 12.38 7.10
CA CYS A 137 0.40 11.41 6.98
C CYS A 137 1.68 12.06 6.45
N LYS A 138 1.59 12.91 5.42
CA LYS A 138 2.73 13.66 4.87
C LYS A 138 3.36 14.57 5.92
N THR A 139 2.55 15.37 6.61
CA THR A 139 3.04 16.26 7.67
C THR A 139 3.82 15.49 8.73
N VAL A 140 3.25 14.40 9.24
CA VAL A 140 3.89 13.58 10.28
C VAL A 140 5.18 12.91 9.79
N ILE A 141 5.22 12.45 8.53
CA ILE A 141 6.43 11.87 7.93
C ILE A 141 7.53 12.93 7.78
N ASN A 142 7.19 14.13 7.33
CA ASN A 142 8.15 15.23 7.18
C ASN A 142 8.71 15.68 8.54
N GLU A 143 7.89 15.66 9.59
CA GLU A 143 8.33 15.90 10.98
C GLU A 143 9.32 14.85 11.50
N GLN A 144 9.35 13.63 10.92
CA GLN A 144 10.35 12.62 11.28
C GLN A 144 11.77 13.03 10.86
N ARG A 145 11.93 14.05 10.01
CA ARG A 145 13.22 14.59 9.60
C ARG A 145 13.85 15.44 10.70
N ASN A 146 14.07 14.82 11.85
CA ASN A 146 14.52 15.43 13.09
C ASN A 146 15.68 14.60 13.69
N ASP A 147 16.68 15.29 14.21
CA ASP A 147 17.87 14.66 14.81
C ASP A 147 17.53 13.79 16.02
N ALA A 148 16.64 14.24 16.91
CA ALA A 148 16.22 13.47 18.09
C ALA A 148 15.43 12.19 17.70
N VAL A 149 14.66 12.26 16.61
CA VAL A 149 13.99 11.08 16.05
C VAL A 149 15.03 10.09 15.54
N PHE A 150 16.05 10.58 14.82
CA PHE A 150 17.15 9.73 14.35
C PHE A 150 17.90 9.08 15.52
N ASP A 151 18.17 9.80 16.61
CA ASP A 151 18.88 9.24 17.78
C ASP A 151 18.09 8.07 18.41
N SER A 152 16.76 8.18 18.49
CA SER A 152 15.91 7.06 18.93
C SER A 152 15.97 5.85 17.98
N ILE A 153 15.99 6.10 16.67
CA ILE A 153 16.12 5.04 15.67
C ILE A 153 17.50 4.40 15.72
N TRP A 154 18.56 5.20 15.89
CA TRP A 154 19.93 4.74 16.07
C TRP A 154 20.05 3.78 17.26
N GLU A 155 19.42 4.11 18.38
CA GLU A 155 19.41 3.23 19.56
C GLU A 155 18.70 1.89 19.26
N LYS A 156 17.57 1.91 18.55
CA LYS A 156 16.90 0.67 18.11
C LYS A 156 17.79 -0.17 17.20
N MET A 157 18.58 0.45 16.32
CA MET A 157 19.54 -0.27 15.48
C MET A 157 20.65 -0.91 16.32
N ASN A 158 21.19 -0.20 17.33
CA ASN A 158 22.22 -0.73 18.22
C ASN A 158 21.72 -1.92 19.05
N VAL A 159 20.48 -1.86 19.55
CA VAL A 159 19.85 -2.97 20.28
C VAL A 159 19.77 -4.23 19.39
N LEU A 160 19.36 -4.08 18.13
CA LEU A 160 19.32 -5.19 17.17
C LEU A 160 20.73 -5.70 16.81
N ALA A 161 21.69 -4.80 16.63
CA ALA A 161 23.08 -5.15 16.33
C ALA A 161 23.75 -5.92 17.50
N ALA A 162 23.46 -5.52 18.74
CA ALA A 162 23.91 -6.21 19.94
C ALA A 162 23.35 -7.64 20.04
N CYS A 163 22.13 -7.89 19.57
CA CYS A 163 21.55 -9.24 19.54
C CYS A 163 22.33 -10.23 18.67
N VAL A 164 23.16 -9.73 17.75
CA VAL A 164 23.98 -10.54 16.84
C VAL A 164 25.48 -10.27 16.99
N ASN A 165 25.87 -9.56 18.05
CA ASN A 165 27.27 -9.20 18.36
C ASN A 165 28.00 -8.47 17.22
N ILE A 166 27.30 -7.58 16.51
CA ILE A 166 27.93 -6.71 15.50
C ILE A 166 27.92 -5.25 15.95
N GLN A 167 28.86 -4.49 15.43
CA GLN A 167 28.87 -3.03 15.53
C GLN A 167 28.39 -2.42 14.22
N LEU A 168 27.61 -1.35 14.30
CA LEU A 168 27.13 -0.65 13.11
C LEU A 168 28.25 0.22 12.55
N GLU A 169 28.74 -0.17 11.37
CA GLU A 169 29.83 0.52 10.70
C GLU A 169 29.37 1.32 9.50
N LYS A 170 30.13 2.38 9.20
CA LYS A 170 30.03 3.14 7.96
C LYS A 170 30.50 2.27 6.79
N PRO A 171 29.75 2.18 5.67
CA PRO A 171 30.22 1.53 4.46
C PRO A 171 31.55 2.11 3.98
N ARG A 172 32.42 1.26 3.43
CA ARG A 172 33.72 1.69 2.91
C ARG A 172 33.52 2.78 1.87
N THR A 173 33.98 3.99 2.19
CA THR A 173 33.86 5.17 1.33
C THR A 173 35.23 5.48 0.70
N ALA A 174 35.26 5.90 -0.56
CA ALA A 174 36.51 6.29 -1.22
C ALA A 174 37.04 7.62 -0.64
N LYS A 175 38.36 7.74 -0.45
CA LYS A 175 39.02 8.90 0.18
C LYS A 175 38.78 10.26 -0.50
N ARG A 176 38.39 10.27 -1.78
CA ARG A 176 38.01 11.49 -2.52
C ARG A 176 36.63 11.29 -3.14
N MET A 177 35.60 11.81 -2.47
CA MET A 177 34.27 12.00 -3.04
C MET A 177 33.93 13.49 -3.02
N THR A 178 34.58 14.28 -3.90
CA THR A 178 34.48 15.75 -3.91
C THR A 178 33.21 16.32 -4.56
N ARG A 179 32.34 15.46 -5.12
CA ARG A 179 31.15 15.88 -5.87
C ARG A 179 29.82 15.34 -5.33
N ARG A 180 29.78 14.80 -4.12
CA ARG A 180 28.52 14.37 -3.47
C ARG A 180 28.38 15.09 -2.13
N SER A 181 27.41 15.99 -2.03
CA SER A 181 27.03 16.66 -0.76
C SER A 181 26.67 15.66 0.34
N THR A 182 26.19 14.48 -0.02
CA THR A 182 25.76 13.42 0.89
C THR A 182 26.90 12.52 1.40
N ALA A 183 28.05 12.42 0.73
CA ALA A 183 29.06 11.40 1.03
C ALA A 183 29.68 11.50 2.44
N GLY A 184 29.57 12.67 3.08
CA GLY A 184 30.21 12.98 4.36
C GLY A 184 31.73 13.02 4.25
N ASP A 185 32.39 13.41 5.33
CA ASP A 185 33.84 13.32 5.45
C ASP A 185 34.24 11.86 5.79
N ALA A 186 35.44 11.44 5.42
CA ALA A 186 35.99 10.14 5.82
C ALA A 186 36.05 9.98 7.34
N SER A 187 36.12 11.09 8.08
CA SER A 187 36.13 11.17 9.54
C SER A 187 34.75 11.05 10.20
N ASP A 188 33.65 11.07 9.43
CA ASP A 188 32.30 11.02 10.00
C ASP A 188 32.01 9.67 10.68
N THR A 189 31.31 9.74 11.81
CA THR A 189 30.80 8.57 12.53
C THR A 189 29.76 7.80 11.70
N ALA A 190 29.59 6.50 11.98
CA ALA A 190 28.58 5.67 11.31
C ALA A 190 27.17 6.23 11.49
N SER A 191 26.85 6.69 12.71
CA SER A 191 25.59 7.39 13.05
C SER A 191 25.34 8.59 12.13
N LYS A 192 26.30 9.54 12.06
CA LYS A 192 26.17 10.73 11.21
C LYS A 192 26.03 10.38 9.73
N TYR A 193 26.81 9.41 9.26
CA TYR A 193 26.74 8.95 7.87
C TYR A 193 25.35 8.39 7.53
N LEU A 194 24.81 7.50 8.36
CA LEU A 194 23.52 6.86 8.12
C LEU A 194 22.35 7.84 8.23
N LYS A 195 22.44 8.83 9.12
CA LYS A 195 21.46 9.93 9.20
C LYS A 195 21.34 10.66 7.86
N ILE A 196 22.47 11.12 7.33
CA ILE A 196 22.54 11.98 6.14
C ILE A 196 22.30 11.17 4.85
N ASN A 197 22.75 9.92 4.78
CA ASN A 197 22.75 9.15 3.53
C ASN A 197 21.61 8.14 3.42
N VAL A 198 21.00 7.75 4.54
CA VAL A 198 19.95 6.72 4.54
C VAL A 198 18.66 7.28 5.09
N PHE A 199 18.66 7.78 6.33
CA PHE A 199 17.42 8.16 7.00
C PHE A 199 16.74 9.39 6.37
N PHE A 200 17.44 10.52 6.28
CA PHE A 200 16.85 11.72 5.67
C PHE A 200 16.49 11.52 4.19
N PRO A 201 17.36 10.94 3.33
CA PRO A 201 16.97 10.68 1.95
C PRO A 201 15.78 9.72 1.82
N PHE A 202 15.58 8.79 2.76
CA PHE A 202 14.42 7.91 2.73
C PHE A 202 13.12 8.66 3.07
N ILE A 203 13.17 9.62 4.01
CA ILE A 203 12.05 10.53 4.29
C ILE A 203 11.80 11.45 3.08
N ASP A 204 12.85 12.02 2.50
CA ASP A 204 12.74 12.90 1.33
C ASP A 204 12.10 12.15 0.13
N ASN A 205 12.39 10.86 -0.04
CA ASN A 205 11.72 10.03 -1.06
C ASN A 205 10.23 9.77 -0.76
N CYS A 206 9.78 9.92 0.49
CA CYS A 206 8.35 9.86 0.81
C CYS A 206 7.58 11.07 0.26
N ALA A 207 8.26 12.11 -0.23
CA ALA A 207 7.65 13.18 -1.03
C ALA A 207 6.96 12.65 -2.31
N ALA A 208 7.22 11.41 -2.74
CA ALA A 208 6.40 10.77 -3.78
C ALA A 208 4.90 10.69 -3.42
N LEU A 209 4.53 10.80 -2.13
CA LEU A 209 3.13 10.97 -1.72
C LEU A 209 2.55 12.32 -2.16
N GLU A 210 3.37 13.36 -2.32
CA GLU A 210 2.95 14.67 -2.82
C GLU A 210 2.56 14.60 -4.29
N GLU A 211 3.22 13.79 -5.11
CA GLU A 211 2.84 13.60 -6.52
C GLU A 211 1.43 12.99 -6.63
N ARG A 212 1.09 12.08 -5.70
CA ARG A 212 -0.22 11.40 -5.69
C ARG A 212 -1.33 12.21 -5.00
N PHE A 213 -0.96 13.02 -4.01
CA PHE A 213 -1.85 13.90 -3.27
C PHE A 213 -1.25 15.32 -3.23
N PRO A 214 -1.28 16.07 -4.36
CA PRO A 214 -0.63 17.37 -4.50
C PRO A 214 -1.30 18.48 -3.68
N GLU A 215 -0.58 19.18 -2.81
CA GLU A 215 -1.19 20.22 -1.94
C GLU A 215 -2.00 21.29 -2.66
N ASP A 216 -1.74 21.50 -3.95
CA ASP A 216 -2.58 22.32 -4.80
C ASP A 216 -4.02 21.83 -4.71
N LYS A 217 -4.93 22.73 -4.31
CA LYS A 217 -6.33 22.41 -4.10
C LYS A 217 -6.95 22.03 -5.45
N SER A 218 -6.81 20.76 -5.83
CA SER A 218 -7.45 20.19 -7.00
C SER A 218 -8.92 20.60 -6.94
N ALA A 219 -9.54 20.87 -8.09
CA ALA A 219 -10.93 21.29 -8.12
C ALA A 219 -11.85 20.31 -7.39
N MET A 220 -11.47 19.03 -7.31
CA MET A 220 -12.11 18.03 -6.45
C MET A 220 -12.01 18.32 -4.95
N PHE A 221 -10.82 18.66 -4.44
CA PHE A 221 -10.67 19.06 -3.03
C PHE A 221 -11.45 20.35 -2.74
N LEU A 222 -11.44 21.30 -3.69
CA LEU A 222 -12.25 22.51 -3.58
C LEU A 222 -13.74 22.19 -3.59
N ALA A 223 -14.20 21.30 -4.46
CA ALA A 223 -15.60 20.90 -4.51
C ALA A 223 -16.06 20.24 -3.20
N SER A 224 -15.16 19.60 -2.44
CA SER A 224 -15.48 19.13 -1.08
C SER A 224 -15.89 20.25 -0.11
N THR A 225 -15.53 21.51 -0.39
CA THR A 225 -15.93 22.66 0.43
C THR A 225 -17.40 23.06 0.26
N LEU A 226 -18.07 22.53 -0.76
CA LEU A 226 -19.52 22.62 -0.92
C LEU A 226 -20.28 21.82 0.15
N MET A 227 -19.59 21.02 0.96
CA MET A 227 -20.19 20.41 2.16
C MET A 227 -20.39 21.47 3.25
N PRO A 228 -21.53 21.49 3.97
CA PRO A 228 -21.89 22.55 4.90
C PRO A 228 -20.87 22.85 6.01
N LEU A 229 -20.17 21.82 6.49
CA LEU A 229 -19.09 21.97 7.47
C LEU A 229 -17.95 22.91 7.02
N LYS A 230 -17.81 23.15 5.71
CA LYS A 230 -16.66 23.85 5.10
C LYS A 230 -17.03 25.15 4.39
N PHE A 231 -18.27 25.64 4.51
CA PHE A 231 -18.70 26.87 3.83
C PHE A 231 -17.86 28.11 4.18
N HIS A 232 -17.39 28.21 5.42
CA HIS A 232 -16.55 29.31 5.89
C HIS A 232 -15.16 29.35 5.22
N THR A 233 -14.77 28.29 4.52
CA THR A 233 -13.48 28.15 3.85
C THR A 233 -13.52 28.50 2.36
N MET A 234 -14.71 28.78 1.79
CA MET A 234 -14.89 29.08 0.37
C MET A 234 -14.69 30.56 0.02
N SER A 235 -13.65 30.84 -0.76
CA SER A 235 -13.46 32.12 -1.44
C SER A 235 -14.12 32.15 -2.83
N GLN A 236 -14.33 33.35 -3.37
CA GLN A 236 -14.80 33.52 -4.76
C GLN A 236 -13.84 32.89 -5.77
N ILE A 237 -12.53 32.96 -5.51
CA ILE A 237 -11.48 32.38 -6.37
C ILE A 237 -11.62 30.85 -6.41
N GLU A 238 -11.86 30.21 -5.27
CA GLU A 238 -12.05 28.77 -5.19
C GLU A 238 -13.34 28.32 -5.87
N THR A 239 -14.41 29.12 -5.74
CA THR A 239 -15.68 28.86 -6.41
C THR A 239 -15.52 28.92 -7.94
N ALA A 240 -14.75 29.88 -8.45
CA ALA A 240 -14.44 29.96 -9.88
C ALA A 240 -13.64 28.75 -10.38
N LYS A 241 -12.68 28.24 -9.60
CA LYS A 241 -11.93 27.02 -9.94
C LYS A 241 -12.81 25.77 -9.97
N ILE A 242 -13.80 25.68 -9.08
CA ILE A 242 -14.79 24.58 -9.11
C ILE A 242 -15.62 24.69 -10.40
N TYR A 243 -16.11 25.88 -10.71
CA TYR A 243 -16.88 26.11 -11.94
C TYR A 243 -16.08 25.72 -13.19
N GLU A 244 -14.85 26.21 -13.32
CA GLU A 244 -13.99 25.92 -14.48
C GLU A 244 -13.82 24.41 -14.71
N TRP A 245 -13.64 23.64 -13.64
CA TRP A 245 -13.41 22.20 -13.72
C TRP A 245 -14.66 21.40 -14.05
N TYR A 246 -15.80 21.72 -13.42
CA TYR A 246 -17.02 20.92 -13.49
C TYR A 246 -18.05 21.44 -14.50
N SER A 247 -17.88 22.65 -15.03
CA SER A 247 -18.77 23.25 -16.03
C SER A 247 -19.04 22.36 -17.26
N PRO A 248 -18.11 21.53 -17.76
CA PRO A 248 -18.40 20.64 -18.89
C PRO A 248 -19.47 19.57 -18.60
N ASP A 249 -19.69 19.23 -17.33
CA ASP A 249 -20.62 18.20 -16.91
C ASP A 249 -21.99 18.77 -16.48
N PHE A 250 -22.14 20.09 -16.43
CA PHE A 250 -23.37 20.76 -16.00
C PHE A 250 -24.45 20.77 -17.09
N LEU A 251 -25.71 20.60 -16.69
CA LEU A 251 -26.85 20.83 -17.59
C LEU A 251 -27.03 22.32 -17.92
N ASP A 252 -26.90 23.17 -16.90
CA ASP A 252 -26.97 24.63 -17.02
C ASP A 252 -25.99 25.29 -16.04
N GLY A 253 -24.81 25.62 -16.55
CA GLY A 253 -23.74 26.22 -15.76
C GLY A 253 -24.01 27.67 -15.32
N ASP A 254 -24.87 28.40 -16.02
CA ASP A 254 -25.10 29.83 -15.74
C ASP A 254 -25.73 30.05 -14.36
N THR A 255 -26.45 29.04 -13.85
CA THR A 255 -27.11 29.10 -12.54
C THR A 255 -26.23 28.65 -11.37
N PHE A 256 -25.02 28.14 -11.62
CA PHE A 256 -24.14 27.53 -10.62
C PHE A 256 -23.89 28.42 -9.39
N TYR A 257 -23.50 29.68 -9.60
CA TYR A 257 -23.19 30.59 -8.49
C TYR A 257 -24.41 30.90 -7.62
N MET A 258 -25.60 31.00 -8.23
CA MET A 258 -26.85 31.22 -7.51
C MET A 258 -27.27 29.96 -6.75
N GLU A 259 -27.05 28.79 -7.36
CA GLU A 259 -27.32 27.50 -6.75
C GLU A 259 -26.46 27.26 -5.50
N ILE A 260 -25.18 27.64 -5.53
CA ILE A 260 -24.31 27.62 -4.34
C ILE A 260 -24.90 28.45 -3.20
N GLN A 261 -25.35 29.68 -3.48
CA GLN A 261 -25.95 30.53 -2.45
C GLN A 261 -27.23 29.90 -1.88
N ARG A 262 -28.09 29.33 -2.73
CA ARG A 262 -29.29 28.61 -2.29
C ARG A 262 -28.95 27.39 -1.45
N TRP A 263 -27.94 26.62 -1.85
CA TRP A 263 -27.48 25.44 -1.12
C TRP A 263 -26.92 25.79 0.25
N MET A 264 -26.07 26.83 0.33
CA MET A 264 -25.56 27.35 1.59
C MET A 264 -26.69 27.79 2.51
N ALA A 265 -27.65 28.55 1.99
CA ALA A 265 -28.83 28.97 2.74
C ALA A 265 -29.63 27.75 3.23
N PHE A 266 -29.95 26.81 2.35
CA PHE A 266 -30.68 25.58 2.68
C PHE A 266 -30.02 24.83 3.84
N CYS A 267 -28.72 24.59 3.73
CA CYS A 267 -27.97 23.85 4.75
C CYS A 267 -27.87 24.59 6.09
N ASN A 268 -27.78 25.93 6.08
CA ASN A 268 -27.79 26.74 7.31
C ASN A 268 -29.14 26.70 8.05
N HIS A 269 -30.24 26.35 7.38
CA HIS A 269 -31.55 26.17 8.02
C HIS A 269 -31.76 24.73 8.54
N LEU A 270 -30.86 23.79 8.23
CA LEU A 270 -30.91 22.44 8.79
C LEU A 270 -30.48 22.48 10.26
N LYS A 271 -31.23 21.77 11.12
CA LYS A 271 -30.84 21.58 12.53
C LYS A 271 -29.55 20.77 12.64
N ASP A 272 -29.45 19.72 11.82
CA ASP A 272 -28.30 18.82 11.73
C ASP A 272 -27.77 18.84 10.29
N PRO A 273 -26.76 19.67 9.98
CA PRO A 273 -26.20 19.74 8.64
C PRO A 273 -25.40 18.47 8.29
N PRO A 274 -25.38 18.05 7.00
CA PRO A 274 -24.65 16.86 6.59
C PRO A 274 -23.14 16.99 6.84
N THR A 275 -22.56 15.90 7.35
CA THR A 275 -21.15 15.83 7.75
C THR A 275 -20.28 15.07 6.77
N SER A 276 -20.90 14.28 5.88
CA SER A 276 -20.23 13.51 4.85
C SER A 276 -20.69 13.90 3.44
N LEU A 277 -19.88 13.55 2.45
CA LEU A 277 -20.22 13.75 1.04
C LEU A 277 -21.46 12.95 0.64
N SER A 278 -21.61 11.73 1.17
CA SER A 278 -22.77 10.87 0.91
C SER A 278 -24.08 11.45 1.45
N GLU A 279 -24.07 11.99 2.66
CA GLU A 279 -25.23 12.69 3.23
C GLU A 279 -25.57 13.95 2.42
N SER A 280 -24.56 14.72 2.03
CA SER A 280 -24.73 15.93 1.22
C SER A 280 -25.33 15.60 -0.16
N PHE A 281 -24.91 14.50 -0.77
CA PHE A 281 -25.48 14.01 -2.03
C PHE A 281 -26.95 13.62 -1.92
N ILE A 282 -27.35 12.95 -0.83
CA ILE A 282 -28.75 12.55 -0.60
C ILE A 282 -29.66 13.77 -0.42
N LEU A 283 -29.16 14.84 0.20
CA LEU A 283 -29.91 16.08 0.44
C LEU A 283 -29.94 17.03 -0.75
N ALA A 284 -28.95 16.97 -1.64
CA ALA A 284 -28.90 17.77 -2.86
C ALA A 284 -29.89 17.20 -3.89
N ASP A 285 -31.17 17.58 -3.79
CA ASP A 285 -32.21 17.21 -4.74
C ASP A 285 -31.78 17.55 -6.18
N PRO A 286 -31.72 16.59 -7.12
CA PRO A 286 -31.27 16.84 -8.49
C PRO A 286 -32.14 17.85 -9.25
N ASP A 287 -33.41 18.03 -8.90
CA ASP A 287 -34.31 18.98 -9.57
C ASP A 287 -34.11 20.40 -9.03
N TYR A 288 -33.69 20.55 -7.77
CA TYR A 288 -33.52 21.86 -7.11
C TYR A 288 -32.06 22.34 -7.05
N PHE A 289 -31.11 21.39 -7.02
CA PHE A 289 -29.66 21.59 -6.98
C PHE A 289 -28.94 20.70 -8.03
N PRO A 290 -29.23 20.87 -9.33
CA PRO A 290 -28.70 20.01 -10.40
C PRO A 290 -27.16 20.03 -10.51
N ASN A 291 -26.54 21.20 -10.43
CA ASN A 291 -25.09 21.33 -10.61
C ASN A 291 -24.34 20.80 -9.38
N ILE A 292 -24.84 21.08 -8.17
CA ILE A 292 -24.25 20.57 -6.92
C ILE A 292 -24.43 19.06 -6.81
N ASN A 293 -25.61 18.53 -7.19
CA ASN A 293 -25.82 17.08 -7.25
C ASN A 293 -24.84 16.42 -8.23
N THR A 294 -24.63 17.02 -9.40
CA THR A 294 -23.66 16.54 -10.40
C THR A 294 -22.23 16.50 -9.81
N ILE A 295 -21.80 17.57 -9.15
CA ILE A 295 -20.48 17.62 -8.51
C ILE A 295 -20.35 16.52 -7.45
N PHE A 296 -21.33 16.38 -6.56
CA PHE A 296 -21.31 15.35 -5.51
C PHE A 296 -21.32 13.94 -6.10
N HIS A 297 -22.06 13.71 -7.19
CA HIS A 297 -22.06 12.44 -7.91
C HIS A 297 -20.69 12.11 -8.49
N LEU A 298 -20.04 13.09 -9.14
CA LEU A 298 -18.69 12.94 -9.68
C LEU A 298 -17.66 12.67 -8.57
N LEU A 299 -17.75 13.37 -7.45
CA LEU A 299 -16.85 13.14 -6.30
C LEU A 299 -17.03 11.74 -5.71
N LEU A 300 -18.27 11.25 -5.58
CA LEU A 300 -18.57 9.90 -5.06
C LEU A 300 -18.15 8.78 -6.02
N THR A 301 -18.16 9.03 -7.32
CA THR A 301 -17.79 8.05 -8.34
C THR A 301 -16.31 8.07 -8.70
N THR A 302 -15.56 9.10 -8.26
CA THR A 302 -14.13 9.20 -8.53
C THR A 302 -13.36 8.20 -7.68
N PRO A 303 -12.62 7.26 -8.30
CA PRO A 303 -11.85 6.29 -7.54
C PRO A 303 -10.68 6.96 -6.83
N VAL A 304 -10.62 6.82 -5.50
CA VAL A 304 -9.50 7.31 -4.67
C VAL A 304 -8.20 6.53 -4.92
N GLY A 305 -8.32 5.28 -5.38
CA GLY A 305 -7.19 4.39 -5.62
C GLY A 305 -7.44 3.36 -6.72
N SER A 306 -6.37 2.66 -7.09
CA SER A 306 -6.38 1.62 -8.13
C SER A 306 -6.92 0.26 -7.66
N VAL A 307 -7.37 0.16 -6.41
CA VAL A 307 -7.81 -1.10 -5.77
C VAL A 307 -8.98 -1.73 -6.51
N PRO A 308 -10.02 -0.99 -6.95
CA PRO A 308 -11.09 -1.56 -7.78
C PRO A 308 -10.56 -2.13 -9.10
N CYS A 309 -9.46 -1.58 -9.62
CA CYS A 309 -8.84 -1.99 -10.88
C CYS A 309 -7.89 -3.19 -10.72
N GLU A 310 -7.52 -3.63 -9.50
CA GLU A 310 -6.62 -4.77 -9.30
C GLU A 310 -7.16 -6.08 -9.88
N GLY A 311 -8.49 -6.25 -9.84
CA GLY A 311 -9.19 -7.37 -10.48
C GLY A 311 -8.94 -7.39 -12.00
N SER A 312 -9.03 -6.21 -12.64
CA SER A 312 -8.79 -6.02 -14.06
C SER A 312 -7.32 -6.25 -14.42
N PHE A 313 -6.36 -5.74 -13.65
CA PHE A 313 -4.94 -5.98 -13.88
C PHE A 313 -4.56 -7.47 -13.73
N SER A 314 -5.13 -8.13 -12.72
CA SER A 314 -4.94 -9.57 -12.53
C SER A 314 -5.54 -10.40 -13.66
N ALA A 315 -6.71 -9.99 -14.17
CA ALA A 315 -7.32 -10.59 -15.36
C ALA A 315 -6.44 -10.39 -16.60
N LEU A 316 -5.99 -9.16 -16.84
CA LEU A 316 -5.11 -8.81 -17.95
C LEU A 316 -3.79 -9.58 -17.91
N ARG A 317 -3.18 -9.76 -16.73
CA ARG A 317 -1.95 -10.57 -16.59
C ARG A 317 -2.14 -12.04 -16.98
N ARG A 318 -3.32 -12.60 -16.73
CA ARG A 318 -3.66 -13.98 -17.17
C ARG A 318 -3.98 -14.05 -18.65
N LEU A 319 -4.56 -12.99 -19.22
CA LEU A 319 -4.96 -12.94 -20.63
C LEU A 319 -3.81 -12.61 -21.57
N LYS A 320 -2.96 -11.64 -21.21
CA LYS A 320 -1.73 -11.25 -21.92
C LYS A 320 -0.56 -12.16 -21.52
N LEU A 321 -0.47 -13.30 -22.17
CA LEU A 321 0.71 -14.16 -22.12
C LEU A 321 1.67 -13.81 -23.26
N TRP A 322 2.95 -14.18 -23.11
CA TRP A 322 3.98 -13.92 -24.13
C TRP A 322 3.65 -14.55 -25.50
N ASN A 323 2.87 -15.65 -25.51
CA ASN A 323 2.36 -16.30 -26.73
C ASN A 323 1.16 -15.59 -27.37
N ARG A 324 0.63 -14.52 -26.76
CA ARG A 324 -0.60 -13.81 -27.20
C ARG A 324 -0.32 -12.35 -27.53
N THR A 325 0.80 -12.08 -28.21
CA THR A 325 1.25 -10.74 -28.59
C THR A 325 0.50 -10.15 -29.80
N THR A 326 -0.19 -10.97 -30.58
CA THR A 326 -0.91 -10.56 -31.80
C THR A 326 -2.41 -10.26 -31.58
N MET A 327 -2.88 -10.29 -30.34
CA MET A 327 -4.28 -10.06 -30.02
C MET A 327 -4.64 -8.58 -30.16
N THR A 328 -5.68 -8.27 -30.92
CA THR A 328 -6.21 -6.91 -31.05
C THR A 328 -6.87 -6.43 -29.76
N ASP A 329 -6.91 -5.10 -29.56
CA ASP A 329 -7.48 -4.48 -28.37
C ASP A 329 -8.95 -4.85 -28.16
N HIS A 330 -9.74 -4.94 -29.23
CA HIS A 330 -11.14 -5.34 -29.16
C HIS A 330 -11.31 -6.76 -28.57
N ARG A 331 -10.48 -7.71 -29.01
CA ARG A 331 -10.53 -9.08 -28.50
C ARG A 331 -10.02 -9.17 -27.07
N LEU A 332 -8.97 -8.44 -26.74
CA LEU A 332 -8.43 -8.34 -25.38
C LEU A 332 -9.50 -7.84 -24.41
N THR A 333 -10.15 -6.72 -24.74
CA THR A 333 -11.18 -6.10 -23.91
C THR A 333 -12.37 -7.03 -23.73
N GLY A 334 -12.85 -7.68 -24.80
CA GLY A 334 -13.93 -8.67 -24.72
C GLY A 334 -13.60 -9.84 -23.78
N LEU A 335 -12.40 -10.42 -23.91
CA LEU A 335 -11.96 -11.51 -23.04
C LEU A 335 -11.77 -11.05 -21.58
N ALA A 336 -11.28 -9.83 -21.37
CA ALA A 336 -11.13 -9.24 -20.04
C ALA A 336 -12.49 -9.07 -19.36
N LEU A 337 -13.47 -8.51 -20.06
CA LEU A 337 -14.83 -8.34 -19.54
C LEU A 337 -15.48 -9.67 -19.17
N MET A 338 -15.39 -10.69 -20.03
CA MET A 338 -15.90 -12.04 -19.73
C MET A 338 -15.19 -12.68 -18.53
N HIS A 339 -13.87 -12.48 -18.39
CA HIS A 339 -13.11 -13.03 -17.27
C HIS A 339 -13.35 -12.28 -15.96
N ILE A 340 -13.64 -10.98 -16.00
CA ILE A 340 -13.90 -10.19 -14.80
C ILE A 340 -15.33 -10.42 -14.31
N HIS A 341 -16.31 -10.51 -15.22
CA HIS A 341 -17.75 -10.58 -14.93
C HIS A 341 -18.35 -11.96 -15.21
N LYS A 342 -17.64 -13.03 -14.88
CA LYS A 342 -18.09 -14.43 -15.10
C LYS A 342 -19.32 -14.81 -14.26
N ASP A 343 -19.60 -14.04 -13.23
CA ASP A 343 -20.73 -14.16 -12.32
C ASP A 343 -22.01 -13.52 -12.88
N LYS A 344 -21.91 -12.67 -13.90
CA LYS A 344 -23.08 -12.10 -14.58
C LYS A 344 -23.66 -13.11 -15.55
N ASP A 345 -24.93 -13.43 -15.38
CA ASP A 345 -25.64 -14.27 -16.33
C ASP A 345 -25.77 -13.55 -17.68
N ILE A 346 -25.51 -14.27 -18.75
CA ILE A 346 -25.52 -13.74 -20.11
C ILE A 346 -26.75 -14.31 -20.81
N ASP A 347 -27.69 -13.44 -21.18
CA ASP A 347 -28.83 -13.82 -22.00
C ASP A 347 -28.35 -14.29 -23.38
N ARG A 348 -28.34 -15.61 -23.55
CA ARG A 348 -27.88 -16.30 -24.77
C ARG A 348 -28.76 -15.93 -25.97
N ALA A 349 -30.06 -15.73 -25.77
CA ALA A 349 -30.97 -15.38 -26.85
C ALA A 349 -30.69 -13.96 -27.35
N LEU A 350 -30.46 -13.02 -26.44
CA LEU A 350 -30.07 -11.65 -26.79
C LEU A 350 -28.72 -11.60 -27.51
N VAL A 351 -27.75 -12.41 -27.11
CA VAL A 351 -26.45 -12.51 -27.81
C VAL A 351 -26.63 -13.05 -29.23
N LEU A 352 -27.42 -14.11 -29.40
CA LEU A 352 -27.70 -14.69 -30.72
C LEU A 352 -28.41 -13.69 -31.63
N ASN A 353 -29.42 -12.98 -31.12
CA ASN A 353 -30.14 -11.96 -31.88
C ASN A 353 -29.22 -10.80 -32.30
N LYS A 354 -28.31 -10.36 -31.42
CA LYS A 354 -27.31 -9.34 -31.77
C LYS A 354 -26.29 -9.83 -32.79
N LEU A 355 -25.87 -11.10 -32.71
CA LEU A 355 -24.96 -11.70 -33.68
C LEU A 355 -25.61 -11.80 -35.06
N ASP A 356 -26.85 -12.28 -35.12
CA ASP A 356 -27.61 -12.39 -36.37
C ASP A 356 -27.83 -11.00 -37.01
N ALA A 357 -28.23 -10.01 -36.19
CA ALA A 357 -28.37 -8.62 -36.62
C ALA A 357 -27.07 -7.97 -37.11
N SER A 358 -25.91 -8.42 -36.61
CA SER A 358 -24.60 -7.90 -37.04
C SER A 358 -24.18 -8.34 -38.45
N GLY A 359 -24.87 -9.33 -39.04
CA GLY A 359 -24.54 -9.89 -40.35
C GLY A 359 -23.25 -10.75 -40.37
N ASN A 360 -22.52 -10.86 -39.25
CA ASN A 360 -21.32 -11.67 -39.15
C ASN A 360 -21.65 -13.15 -38.91
N ARG A 361 -21.66 -13.94 -39.99
CA ARG A 361 -21.99 -15.38 -39.97
C ARG A 361 -20.82 -16.31 -39.59
N ARG A 362 -19.65 -15.77 -39.25
CA ARG A 362 -18.47 -16.57 -38.88
C ARG A 362 -18.23 -16.47 -37.38
N ILE A 363 -18.62 -17.51 -36.64
CA ILE A 363 -17.96 -17.81 -35.36
C ILE A 363 -16.62 -18.39 -35.76
N GLY A 364 -15.55 -17.60 -35.70
CA GLY A 364 -14.21 -18.09 -35.98
C GLY A 364 -13.91 -19.24 -35.02
N ALA A 365 -14.03 -20.48 -35.50
CA ALA A 365 -13.52 -21.64 -34.81
C ALA A 365 -12.02 -21.43 -34.66
N LEU A 366 -11.61 -20.98 -33.48
CA LEU A 366 -10.23 -21.04 -33.06
C LEU A 366 -9.87 -22.51 -33.10
N HIS A 367 -9.00 -22.89 -34.04
CA HIS A 367 -8.28 -24.14 -33.97
C HIS A 367 -7.72 -24.27 -32.53
N LEU A 368 -8.28 -25.24 -31.81
CA LEU A 368 -7.89 -25.62 -30.44
C LEU A 368 -6.41 -25.94 -30.36
#